data_AF-A0A544XC58-F1
#
_entry.id   AF-A0A544XC58-F1
#
_cell.length_a   1.000
_cell.length_b   1.000
_cell.length_c   1.000
_cell.angle_alpha   90.00
_cell.angle_beta   90.00
_cell.angle_gamma   90.00
#
_symmetry.space_group_name_H-M   'P 1'
#
loop_
_entity.id
_entity.type
_entity.pdbx_description
1 polymer ?
#
loop_
_entity_poly.entity_id
_entity_poly.type
_entity_poly.pdbx_seq_one_letter_code
_entity_poly.pdbx_strand_id
1 'polypeptide(L)'
;VAVIAGGVFNSGILAGGATYDYDAAPPAVVERARELGRICASHGVPLPAAALRFPHRHPAVTTILIGARSAEEVREDLDLAATPVPEELWRELDSAR
;
A
#
# COMPACT_ATOMS: atom_id res chain seq x y z
N VAL A 1 -18.53 -5.93 -14.19
CA VAL A 1 -17.39 -6.85 -13.99
C VAL A 1 -16.82 -6.59 -12.61
N ALA A 2 -16.52 -7.63 -11.83
CA ALA A 2 -15.84 -7.51 -10.54
C ALA A 2 -14.32 -7.70 -10.74
N VAL A 3 -13.51 -6.92 -10.03
CA VAL A 3 -12.04 -6.92 -10.14
C VAL A 3 -11.42 -7.36 -8.81
N ILE A 4 -10.45 -8.27 -8.92
CA ILE A 4 -9.54 -8.64 -7.83
C ILE A 4 -8.20 -7.94 -8.11
N ALA A 5 -7.75 -7.07 -7.21
CA ALA A 5 -6.47 -6.38 -7.34
C ALA A 5 -5.37 -7.15 -6.60
N GLY A 6 -4.35 -7.60 -7.33
CA GLY A 6 -3.14 -8.20 -6.77
C GLY A 6 -1.93 -7.27 -6.89
N GLY A 7 -0.83 -7.61 -6.21
CA GLY A 7 0.41 -6.83 -6.29
C GLY A 7 0.35 -5.46 -5.62
N VAL A 8 -0.55 -5.28 -4.66
CA VAL A 8 -0.80 -3.98 -4.00
C VAL A 8 0.41 -3.41 -3.25
N PHE A 9 1.37 -4.25 -2.87
CA PHE A 9 2.64 -3.80 -2.28
C PHE A 9 3.78 -3.64 -3.30
N ASN A 10 3.51 -3.89 -4.58
CA ASN A 10 4.45 -4.02 -5.70
C ASN A 10 5.78 -4.68 -5.32
N SER A 11 5.74 -6.00 -5.14
CA SER A 11 6.87 -6.83 -4.68
C SER A 11 7.47 -6.43 -3.32
N GLY A 12 6.79 -5.60 -2.53
CA GLY A 12 7.13 -5.31 -1.14
C GLY A 12 7.63 -3.90 -0.88
N ILE A 13 7.94 -3.10 -1.90
CA ILE A 13 8.44 -1.73 -1.72
C ILE A 13 7.49 -0.84 -0.89
N LEU A 14 6.18 -1.01 -1.02
CA LEU A 14 5.19 -0.26 -0.23
C LEU A 14 4.95 -0.87 1.16
N ALA A 15 5.49 -2.07 1.41
CA ALA A 15 5.48 -2.79 2.68
C ALA A 15 6.81 -2.65 3.47
N GLY A 16 7.73 -1.78 3.01
CA GLY A 16 9.06 -1.62 3.62
C GLY A 16 10.12 -2.60 3.11
N GLY A 17 9.81 -3.39 2.09
CA GLY A 17 10.75 -4.24 1.36
C GLY A 17 11.67 -3.44 0.42
N ALA A 18 12.66 -4.15 -0.15
CA ALA A 18 13.69 -3.56 -1.02
C ALA A 18 13.50 -3.87 -2.51
N THR A 19 12.33 -4.39 -2.89
CA THR A 19 12.05 -4.95 -4.22
C THR A 19 10.89 -4.25 -4.91
N TYR A 20 11.04 -3.97 -6.21
CA TYR A 20 10.05 -3.34 -7.09
C TYR A 20 10.04 -4.09 -8.42
N ASP A 21 8.86 -4.44 -8.95
CA ASP A 21 8.71 -5.28 -10.15
C ASP A 21 9.56 -6.58 -10.10
N TYR A 22 9.67 -7.16 -8.89
CA TYR A 22 10.40 -8.40 -8.56
C TYR A 22 11.94 -8.31 -8.60
N ASP A 23 12.48 -7.14 -8.91
CA ASP A 23 13.92 -6.85 -8.86
C ASP A 23 14.26 -5.91 -7.70
N ALA A 24 15.55 -5.67 -7.48
CA ALA A 24 16.00 -4.65 -6.52
C ALA A 24 15.43 -3.28 -6.89
N ALA A 25 14.81 -2.60 -5.92
CA ALA A 25 14.16 -1.32 -6.16
C ALA A 25 15.19 -0.25 -6.57
N PRO A 26 15.00 0.44 -7.71
CA PRO A 26 15.86 1.55 -8.09
C PRO A 26 15.83 2.66 -7.03
N PRO A 27 16.93 3.41 -6.81
CA PRO A 27 16.97 4.46 -5.79
C PRO A 27 15.84 5.48 -5.88
N ALA A 28 15.44 5.87 -7.09
CA ALA A 28 14.33 6.80 -7.31
C ALA A 28 12.99 6.25 -6.79
N VAL A 29 12.75 4.94 -6.94
CA VAL A 29 11.53 4.28 -6.44
C VAL A 29 11.57 4.19 -4.91
N VAL A 30 12.73 3.90 -4.33
CA VAL A 30 12.90 3.89 -2.86
C VAL A 30 12.63 5.26 -2.27
N GLU A 31 13.19 6.32 -2.86
CA GLU A 31 12.93 7.69 -2.40
C GLU A 31 11.46 8.07 -2.54
N ARG A 32 10.81 7.63 -3.63
CA ARG A 32 9.38 7.83 -3.80
C ARG A 32 8.56 7.11 -2.73
N ALA A 33 8.86 5.84 -2.43
CA ALA A 33 8.18 5.10 -1.38
C ALA A 33 8.39 5.75 0.00
N ARG A 34 9.58 6.28 0.28
CA ARG A 34 9.88 7.03 1.50
C ARG A 34 9.07 8.32 1.60
N GLU A 35 8.93 9.05 0.50
CA GLU A 35 8.10 10.25 0.44
C GLU A 35 6.63 9.93 0.73
N LEU A 36 6.07 8.92 0.05
CA LEU A 36 4.71 8.45 0.31
C LEU A 36 4.54 8.02 1.77
N GLY A 37 5.54 7.34 2.32
CA GLY A 37 5.58 6.94 3.73
C GLY A 37 5.56 8.13 4.69
N ARG A 38 6.30 9.20 4.40
CA ARG A 38 6.28 10.44 5.19
C ARG A 38 4.90 11.11 5.17
N ILE A 39 4.27 11.17 3.99
CA ILE A 39 2.92 11.71 3.85
C ILE A 39 1.94 10.87 4.68
N CYS A 40 1.91 9.54 4.50
CA CYS A 40 1.02 8.66 5.26
C CYS A 40 1.24 8.78 6.78
N ALA A 41 2.49 8.82 7.23
CA ALA A 41 2.84 8.95 8.64
C ALA A 41 2.35 10.28 9.25
N SER A 42 2.33 11.38 8.49
CA SER A 42 1.79 12.66 8.97
C SER A 42 0.29 12.62 9.28
N HIS A 43 -0.43 11.67 8.68
CA HIS A 43 -1.85 11.38 8.95
C HIS A 43 -2.05 10.22 9.94
N GLY A 44 -0.97 9.69 10.54
CA GLY A 44 -1.03 8.54 11.45
C GLY A 44 -1.36 7.22 10.75
N VAL A 45 -1.20 7.13 9.43
CA VAL A 45 -1.51 5.93 8.63
C VAL A 45 -0.20 5.28 8.17
N PRO A 46 0.00 3.97 8.38
CA PRO A 46 1.12 3.25 7.77
C PRO A 46 0.98 3.20 6.23
N LEU A 47 2.07 3.41 5.48
CA LEU A 47 2.07 3.26 4.02
C LEU A 47 1.45 1.93 3.53
N PRO A 48 1.72 0.78 4.16
CA PRO A 48 1.11 -0.49 3.72
C PRO A 48 -0.42 -0.49 3.87
N ALA A 49 -0.96 0.16 4.91
CA ALA A 49 -2.41 0.29 5.07
C ALA A 49 -3.03 1.15 3.95
N ALA A 50 -2.38 2.26 3.60
CA ALA A 50 -2.79 3.06 2.44
C ALA A 50 -2.69 2.24 1.13
N ALA A 51 -1.63 1.47 0.93
CA ALA A 51 -1.46 0.62 -0.25
C ALA A 51 -2.57 -0.44 -0.38
N LEU A 52 -2.98 -1.07 0.73
CA LEU A 52 -4.11 -2.02 0.75
C LEU A 52 -5.45 -1.36 0.40
N ARG A 53 -5.66 -0.13 0.86
CA ARG A 53 -6.93 0.60 0.64
C ARG A 53 -7.01 1.29 -0.71
N PHE A 54 -5.89 1.64 -1.31
CA PHE A 54 -5.85 2.41 -2.56
C PHE A 54 -6.71 1.82 -3.69
N PRO A 55 -6.66 0.52 -4.02
CA PRO A 55 -7.45 -0.01 -5.15
C PRO A 55 -8.96 0.06 -4.92
N HIS A 56 -9.42 0.05 -3.67
CA HIS A 56 -10.84 0.21 -3.34
C HIS A 56 -11.39 1.62 -3.63
N ARG A 57 -10.53 2.59 -3.96
CA ARG A 57 -10.97 3.89 -4.52
C ARG A 57 -11.65 3.73 -5.89
N HIS A 58 -11.50 2.59 -6.55
CA HIS A 58 -12.22 2.27 -7.79
C HIS A 58 -13.40 1.31 -7.52
N PRO A 59 -14.65 1.64 -7.90
CA PRO A 59 -15.85 0.90 -7.51
C PRO A 59 -15.92 -0.54 -8.04
N ALA A 60 -15.15 -0.88 -9.08
CA ALA A 60 -15.08 -2.25 -9.60
C ALA A 60 -14.20 -3.20 -8.76
N VAL A 61 -13.34 -2.67 -7.88
CA VAL A 61 -12.42 -3.50 -7.08
C VAL A 61 -13.14 -3.98 -5.83
N THR A 62 -13.53 -5.25 -5.84
CA THR A 62 -14.26 -5.89 -4.75
C THR A 62 -13.35 -6.63 -3.79
N THR A 63 -12.12 -6.96 -4.19
CA THR A 63 -11.21 -7.82 -3.42
C THR A 63 -9.76 -7.42 -3.66
N ILE A 64 -8.98 -7.44 -2.57
CA ILE A 64 -7.53 -7.29 -2.59
C ILE A 64 -6.92 -8.68 -2.37
N LEU A 65 -6.04 -9.10 -3.27
CA LEU A 65 -5.28 -10.34 -3.16
C LEU A 65 -3.87 -10.03 -2.63
N ILE A 66 -3.59 -10.53 -1.44
CA ILE A 66 -2.30 -10.45 -0.77
C ILE A 66 -1.73 -11.85 -0.58
N GLY A 67 -0.40 -11.95 -0.64
CA GLY A 67 0.32 -13.17 -0.33
C GLY A 67 1.04 -13.01 1.00
N ALA A 68 0.85 -13.97 1.89
CA ALA A 68 1.53 -14.04 3.18
C ALA A 68 2.27 -15.38 3.28
N ARG A 69 3.46 -15.35 3.87
CA ARG A 69 4.37 -16.51 4.05
C ARG A 69 4.19 -17.16 5.42
N SER A 70 3.52 -16.49 6.35
CA SER A 70 3.29 -16.97 7.70
C SER A 70 1.92 -16.53 8.21
N ALA A 71 1.43 -17.20 9.26
CA ALA A 71 0.20 -16.79 9.93
C ALA A 71 0.35 -15.44 10.65
N GLU A 72 1.58 -15.02 10.98
CA GLU A 72 1.86 -13.71 11.55
C GLU A 72 1.67 -12.61 10.52
N GLU A 73 2.25 -12.77 9.32
CA GLU A 73 2.03 -11.83 8.20
C GLU A 73 0.54 -11.69 7.87
N VAL A 74 -0.24 -12.78 7.91
CA VAL A 74 -1.71 -12.70 7.74
C VAL A 74 -2.37 -11.80 8.78
N ARG A 75 -1.95 -11.87 10.05
CA ARG A 75 -2.53 -11.03 11.12
C ARG A 75 -2.14 -9.58 10.94
N GLU A 76 -0.88 -9.32 10.62
CA GLU A 76 -0.39 -7.96 10.33
C GLU A 76 -1.14 -7.34 9.15
N ASP A 77 -1.35 -8.10 8.07
CA ASP A 77 -2.12 -7.64 6.91
C ASP A 77 -3.59 -7.33 7.27
N LEU A 78 -4.21 -8.11 8.17
CA LEU A 78 -5.56 -7.84 8.65
C LEU A 78 -5.63 -6.57 9.51
N ASP A 79 -4.63 -6.34 10.37
CA ASP A 79 -4.54 -5.12 11.18
C ASP A 79 -4.33 -3.88 10.30
N LEU A 80 -3.46 -3.98 9.29
CA LEU A 80 -3.26 -2.94 8.28
C LEU A 80 -4.53 -2.69 7.48
N ALA A 81 -5.23 -3.75 7.05
CA ALA A 81 -6.50 -3.62 6.36
C ALA A 81 -7.54 -2.94 7.25
N ALA A 82 -7.58 -3.22 8.55
CA ALA A 82 -8.52 -2.58 9.49
C ALA A 82 -8.22 -1.10 9.77
N THR A 83 -7.04 -0.60 9.40
CA THR A 83 -6.65 0.80 9.64
C THR A 83 -7.52 1.77 8.82
N PRO A 84 -8.22 2.73 9.47
CA PRO A 84 -8.95 3.78 8.76
C PRO A 84 -8.00 4.68 7.97
N VAL A 85 -8.39 5.03 6.75
CA VAL A 85 -7.61 5.96 5.91
C VAL A 85 -8.45 7.21 5.65
N PRO A 86 -8.05 8.39 6.18
CA PRO A 86 -8.81 9.62 6.02
C PRO A 86 -8.75 10.12 4.57
N GLU A 87 -9.81 10.80 4.13
CA GLU A 87 -9.88 11.36 2.77
C GLU A 87 -8.80 12.43 2.53
N GLU A 88 -8.42 13.14 3.60
CA GLU A 88 -7.35 14.14 3.61
C GLU A 88 -6.02 13.54 3.13
N LEU A 89 -5.71 12.30 3.54
CA LEU A 89 -4.51 11.60 3.08
C LEU A 89 -4.55 11.38 1.56
N TRP A 90 -5.70 10.98 1.00
CA TRP A 90 -5.81 10.77 -0.44
C TRP A 90 -5.60 12.05 -1.24
N ARG A 91 -6.16 13.17 -0.79
CA ARG A 91 -5.96 14.47 -1.45
C ARG A 91 -4.48 14.86 -1.49
N GLU A 92 -3.76 14.64 -0.39
CA GLU A 92 -2.33 14.95 -0.32
C GLU A 92 -1.50 14.03 -1.22
N LEU A 93 -1.76 12.71 -1.18
CA LEU A 93 -1.10 11.74 -2.05
C LEU A 93 -1.34 12.02 -3.54
N ASP A 94 -2.56 12.39 -3.93
CA ASP A 94 -2.90 12.74 -5.32
C ASP A 94 -2.17 14.02 -5.78
N SER A 95 -1.93 14.96 -4.85
CA SER A 95 -1.18 16.20 -5.14
C SER A 95 0.33 15.99 -5.24
N ALA A 96 0.85 14.95 -4.59
CA ALA A 96 2.26 14.60 -4.60
C ALA A 96 2.69 13.82 -5.85
N ARG A 97 1.81 13.65 -6.84
CA ARG A 97 1.98 12.77 -8.01
C ARG A 97 3.04 13.24 -8.99
#